data_AF-A0A9X4AQK3-F1
#
_entry.id   AF-A0A9X4AQK3-F1
#
_cell.length_a   1.000
_cell.length_b   1.000
_cell.length_c   1.000
_cell.angle_alpha   90.00
_cell.angle_beta   90.00
_cell.angle_gamma   90.00
#
_symmetry.space_group_name_H-M   'P 1'
#
loop_
_entity.id
_entity.type
_entity.pdbx_description
1 polymer ?
#
loop_
_entity_poly.entity_id
_entity_poly.type
_entity_poly.pdbx_seq_one_letter_code
_entity_poly.pdbx_strand_id
1 'polypeptide(L)'
;MLVITAGGTARADDSAAEEAEALFREGKQLMAEKRYAEACSKFAESHRLDPGGGTILNLARCHEAEGKTATAYRELGEALAWARTDARPDRAEIAHERLEALEDKLARLVVVLGPGARAAGMVIERDGAPIAEASLGDPAPVDPGEHVVVATADGKEPFRTTVRVAPGARITVVVPALAPSRGPSGARIAAHVTAGLSAVALGAGAFFGIRALVKENEARAQCQGSVCPDAASFGVAEEGRTAARIANVTLGAGAICLVTSATLYWVSRSKSPSEPRASIAIAPSAGSGATLLLGGTF
;
A
#
# COMPACT_ATOMS: atom_id res chain seq x y z
N MET A 1 21.20 -36.91 -46.56
CA MET A 1 20.77 -35.50 -46.45
C MET A 1 20.79 -35.15 -44.97
N LEU A 2 21.91 -34.61 -44.49
CA LEU A 2 22.12 -34.23 -43.10
C LEU A 2 22.02 -32.71 -43.03
N VAL A 3 20.93 -32.19 -42.44
CA VAL A 3 20.72 -30.76 -42.24
C VAL A 3 21.32 -30.39 -40.88
N ILE A 4 22.35 -29.55 -40.89
CA ILE A 4 22.92 -28.93 -39.69
C ILE A 4 22.20 -27.58 -39.51
N THR A 5 21.41 -27.42 -38.45
CA THR A 5 20.89 -26.13 -38.00
C THR A 5 21.87 -25.49 -37.03
N ALA A 6 22.54 -24.42 -37.45
CA ALA A 6 23.37 -23.57 -36.59
C ALA A 6 22.49 -22.57 -35.80
N GLY A 7 22.63 -22.57 -34.48
CA GLY A 7 21.89 -21.73 -33.55
C GLY A 7 22.34 -20.26 -33.53
N GLY A 8 21.38 -19.35 -33.38
CA GLY A 8 21.57 -17.89 -33.41
C GLY A 8 21.70 -17.20 -32.05
N THR A 9 22.27 -17.83 -31.02
CA THR A 9 22.34 -17.24 -29.66
C THR A 9 23.56 -16.34 -29.42
N ALA A 10 24.64 -16.47 -30.19
CA ALA A 10 25.91 -15.78 -29.89
C ALA A 10 25.87 -14.24 -30.06
N ARG A 11 24.99 -13.70 -30.92
CA ARG A 11 25.00 -12.27 -31.29
C ARG A 11 24.31 -11.34 -30.28
N ALA A 12 23.42 -11.90 -29.45
CA ALA A 12 22.68 -11.12 -28.46
C ALA A 12 23.52 -10.89 -27.20
N ASP A 13 24.27 -11.92 -26.77
CA ASP A 13 25.13 -11.86 -25.59
C ASP A 13 26.29 -10.86 -25.79
N ASP A 14 26.92 -10.86 -26.97
CA ASP A 14 27.99 -9.91 -27.33
C ASP A 14 27.49 -8.46 -27.29
N SER A 15 26.27 -8.20 -27.77
CA SER A 15 25.70 -6.85 -27.78
C SER A 15 25.38 -6.31 -26.39
N ALA A 16 24.95 -7.19 -25.47
CA ALA A 16 24.68 -6.82 -24.09
C ALA A 16 25.97 -6.50 -23.32
N ALA A 17 27.03 -7.28 -23.56
CA ALA A 17 28.35 -7.05 -22.97
C ALA A 17 28.98 -5.72 -23.47
N GLU A 18 28.86 -5.42 -24.76
CA GLU A 18 29.33 -4.14 -25.32
C GLU A 18 28.59 -2.94 -24.73
N GLU A 19 27.26 -3.04 -24.57
CA GLU A 19 26.45 -2.01 -23.92
C GLU A 19 26.83 -1.85 -22.43
N ALA A 20 27.00 -2.95 -21.70
CA ALA A 20 27.42 -2.93 -20.31
C ALA A 20 28.77 -2.23 -20.11
N GLU A 21 29.75 -2.49 -20.98
CA GLU A 21 31.07 -1.86 -20.95
C GLU A 21 31.01 -0.37 -21.34
N ALA A 22 30.15 0.02 -22.28
CA ALA A 22 29.91 1.43 -22.59
C ALA A 22 29.33 2.18 -21.38
N LEU A 23 28.31 1.61 -20.73
CA LEU A 23 27.71 2.16 -19.51
C LEU A 23 28.72 2.22 -18.35
N PHE A 24 29.56 1.20 -18.19
CA PHE A 24 30.62 1.19 -17.17
C PHE A 24 31.62 2.34 -17.38
N ARG A 25 32.03 2.56 -18.63
CA ARG A 25 32.95 3.65 -18.98
C ARG A 25 32.34 5.02 -18.72
N GLU A 26 31.07 5.20 -19.08
CA GLU A 26 30.31 6.42 -18.78
C GLU A 26 30.19 6.64 -17.27
N GLY A 27 29.86 5.59 -16.50
CA GLY A 27 29.80 5.64 -15.04
C GLY A 27 31.13 6.12 -14.43
N LYS A 28 32.27 5.62 -14.92
CA LYS A 28 33.60 6.09 -14.44
C LYS A 28 33.85 7.57 -14.75
N GLN A 29 33.45 8.04 -15.92
CA GLN A 29 33.57 9.45 -16.27
C GLN A 29 32.70 10.31 -15.35
N LEU A 30 31.45 9.92 -15.13
CA LEU A 30 30.51 10.62 -14.23
C LEU A 30 31.01 10.63 -12.78
N MET A 31 31.66 9.56 -12.31
CA MET A 31 32.34 9.55 -11.00
C MET A 31 33.45 10.57 -10.90
N ALA A 32 34.29 10.70 -11.95
CA ALA A 32 35.36 11.70 -12.00
C ALA A 32 34.81 13.13 -11.98
N GLU A 33 33.63 13.34 -12.59
CA GLU A 33 32.87 14.59 -12.58
C GLU A 33 32.07 14.82 -11.27
N LYS A 34 32.10 13.88 -10.32
CA LYS A 34 31.31 13.89 -9.06
C LYS A 34 29.78 13.89 -9.27
N ARG A 35 29.31 13.42 -10.43
CA ARG A 35 27.89 13.26 -10.76
C ARG A 35 27.40 11.89 -10.30
N TYR A 36 27.36 11.71 -8.99
CA TYR A 36 27.19 10.39 -8.36
C TYR A 36 25.87 9.71 -8.73
N ALA A 37 24.73 10.41 -8.68
CA ALA A 37 23.43 9.82 -9.01
C ALA A 37 23.37 9.24 -10.42
N GLU A 38 23.94 9.96 -11.39
CA GLU A 38 24.00 9.50 -12.78
C GLU A 38 25.00 8.34 -12.92
N ALA A 39 26.17 8.43 -12.27
CA ALA A 39 27.16 7.36 -12.28
C ALA A 39 26.61 6.04 -11.70
N CYS A 40 25.89 6.11 -10.58
CA CYS A 40 25.34 4.94 -9.90
C CYS A 40 24.29 4.26 -10.79
N SER A 41 23.45 5.05 -11.47
CA SER A 41 22.49 4.53 -12.47
C SER A 41 23.19 3.78 -13.60
N LYS A 42 24.29 4.34 -14.15
CA LYS A 42 25.07 3.69 -15.21
C LYS A 42 25.76 2.42 -14.75
N PHE A 43 26.34 2.41 -13.54
CA PHE A 43 26.95 1.20 -12.99
C PHE A 43 25.92 0.12 -12.64
N ALA A 44 24.74 0.51 -12.13
CA ALA A 44 23.67 -0.43 -11.83
C ALA A 44 23.18 -1.11 -13.11
N GLU A 45 22.97 -0.35 -14.18
CA GLU A 45 22.55 -0.91 -15.47
C GLU A 45 23.64 -1.76 -16.12
N SER A 46 24.90 -1.31 -16.07
CA SER A 46 26.06 -2.10 -16.49
C SER A 46 26.11 -3.44 -15.76
N HIS A 47 25.96 -3.43 -14.42
CA HIS A 47 25.98 -4.64 -13.60
C HIS A 47 24.78 -5.56 -13.86
N ARG A 48 23.62 -5.00 -14.18
CA ARG A 48 22.42 -5.76 -14.54
C ARG A 48 22.60 -6.50 -15.88
N LEU A 49 23.27 -5.87 -16.84
CA LEU A 49 23.52 -6.44 -18.16
C LEU A 49 24.67 -7.45 -18.15
N ASP A 50 25.78 -7.14 -17.48
CA ASP A 50 26.96 -8.00 -17.34
C ASP A 50 27.52 -7.94 -15.90
N PRO A 51 27.07 -8.84 -15.01
CA PRO A 51 27.52 -8.86 -13.62
C PRO A 51 29.01 -9.21 -13.49
N GLY A 52 29.79 -8.33 -12.86
CA GLY A 52 31.20 -8.59 -12.59
C GLY A 52 31.73 -7.86 -11.36
N GLY A 53 32.76 -8.45 -10.73
CA GLY A 53 33.39 -7.95 -9.50
C GLY A 53 33.92 -6.51 -9.59
N GLY A 54 34.43 -6.11 -10.77
CA GLY A 54 34.86 -4.73 -11.02
C GLY A 54 33.71 -3.73 -11.07
N THR A 55 32.58 -4.13 -11.66
CA THR A 55 31.38 -3.29 -11.80
C THR A 55 30.72 -3.07 -10.44
N ILE A 56 30.50 -4.14 -9.66
CA ILE A 56 29.89 -4.03 -8.33
C ILE A 56 30.77 -3.24 -7.35
N LEU A 57 32.10 -3.35 -7.44
CA LEU A 57 33.01 -2.51 -6.64
C LEU A 57 32.87 -1.02 -6.95
N ASN A 58 32.68 -0.65 -8.23
CA ASN A 58 32.47 0.75 -8.61
C ASN A 58 31.07 1.24 -8.25
N LEU A 59 30.04 0.40 -8.40
CA LEU A 59 28.69 0.70 -7.94
C LEU A 59 28.67 0.98 -6.43
N ALA A 60 29.31 0.13 -5.63
CA ALA A 60 29.38 0.30 -4.19
C ALA A 60 30.08 1.61 -3.78
N ARG A 61 31.21 1.94 -4.43
CA ARG A 61 31.92 3.22 -4.22
C ARG A 61 31.09 4.43 -4.65
N CYS A 62 30.24 4.27 -5.67
CA CYS A 62 29.32 5.31 -6.07
C CYS A 62 28.25 5.55 -4.99
N HIS A 63 27.62 4.48 -4.49
CA HIS A 63 26.65 4.56 -3.40
C HIS A 63 27.26 5.11 -2.10
N GLU A 64 28.52 4.79 -1.81
CA GLU A 64 29.27 5.41 -0.70
C GLU A 64 29.36 6.93 -0.88
N ALA A 65 29.68 7.41 -2.08
CA ALA A 65 29.77 8.83 -2.40
C ALA A 65 28.41 9.56 -2.37
N GLU A 66 27.31 8.86 -2.63
CA GLU A 66 25.95 9.36 -2.42
C GLU A 66 25.52 9.40 -0.95
N GLY A 67 26.28 8.77 -0.05
CA GLY A 67 25.94 8.63 1.37
C GLY A 67 25.05 7.42 1.69
N LYS A 68 24.77 6.54 0.72
CA LYS A 68 24.05 5.27 0.92
C LYS A 68 24.96 4.20 1.52
N THR A 69 25.37 4.43 2.78
CA THR A 69 26.41 3.65 3.46
C THR A 69 26.08 2.17 3.66
N ALA A 70 24.83 1.80 3.95
CA ALA A 70 24.45 0.40 4.15
C ALA A 70 24.32 -0.34 2.82
N THR A 71 23.79 0.33 1.79
CA THR A 71 23.77 -0.20 0.42
C THR A 71 25.20 -0.45 -0.06
N ALA A 72 26.09 0.54 0.08
CA ALA A 72 27.49 0.41 -0.29
C ALA A 72 28.18 -0.73 0.49
N TYR A 73 27.95 -0.85 1.80
CA TYR A 73 28.53 -1.90 2.63
C TYR A 73 28.13 -3.31 2.15
N ARG A 74 26.85 -3.52 1.83
CA ARG A 74 26.38 -4.79 1.26
C ARG A 74 27.09 -5.11 -0.06
N GLU A 75 27.16 -4.14 -0.96
CA GLU A 75 27.76 -4.31 -2.29
C GLU A 75 29.29 -4.47 -2.23
N LEU A 76 29.98 -3.85 -1.27
CA LEU A 76 31.39 -4.09 -1.01
C LEU A 76 31.66 -5.51 -0.50
N GLY A 77 30.76 -6.04 0.34
CA GLY A 77 30.83 -7.44 0.78
C GLY A 77 30.72 -8.42 -0.40
N GLU A 78 29.83 -8.11 -1.35
CA GLU A 78 29.72 -8.85 -2.60
C GLU A 78 30.97 -8.68 -3.48
N ALA A 79 31.47 -7.45 -3.65
CA ALA A 79 32.70 -7.18 -4.40
C ALA A 79 33.91 -7.94 -3.84
N LEU A 80 34.02 -8.03 -2.51
CA LEU A 80 35.06 -8.80 -1.83
C LEU A 80 34.93 -10.30 -2.12
N ALA A 81 33.70 -10.83 -2.13
CA ALA A 81 33.46 -12.23 -2.47
C ALA A 81 33.87 -12.53 -3.92
N TRP A 82 33.51 -11.68 -4.88
CA TRP A 82 33.96 -11.79 -6.28
C TRP A 82 35.49 -11.74 -6.39
N ALA A 83 36.13 -10.76 -5.75
CA ALA A 83 37.58 -10.60 -5.81
C ALA A 83 38.33 -11.82 -5.26
N ARG A 84 37.79 -12.49 -4.22
CA ARG A 84 38.34 -13.74 -3.70
C ARG A 84 38.17 -14.90 -4.66
N THR A 85 36.98 -15.06 -5.25
CA THR A 85 36.69 -16.11 -6.25
C THR A 85 37.58 -15.97 -7.49
N ASP A 86 37.80 -14.74 -7.97
CA ASP A 86 38.59 -14.44 -9.17
C ASP A 86 40.12 -14.38 -8.90
N ALA A 87 40.56 -14.67 -7.67
CA ALA A 87 41.95 -14.54 -7.24
C ALA A 87 42.56 -13.16 -7.54
N ARG A 88 41.82 -12.09 -7.22
CA ARG A 88 42.19 -10.67 -7.39
C ARG A 88 42.51 -10.00 -6.05
N PRO A 89 43.71 -10.22 -5.48
CA PRO A 89 44.06 -9.70 -4.16
C PRO A 89 44.03 -8.17 -4.11
N ASP A 90 44.39 -7.51 -5.21
CA ASP A 90 44.34 -6.06 -5.37
C ASP A 90 42.93 -5.48 -5.14
N ARG A 91 41.90 -6.18 -5.64
CA ARG A 91 40.51 -5.75 -5.47
C ARG A 91 39.95 -6.17 -4.11
N ALA A 92 40.38 -7.32 -3.60
CA ALA A 92 39.96 -7.80 -2.29
C ALA A 92 40.43 -6.86 -1.17
N GLU A 93 41.67 -6.36 -1.26
CA GLU A 93 42.22 -5.37 -0.33
C GLU A 93 41.40 -4.08 -0.35
N ILE A 94 41.15 -3.51 -1.55
CA ILE A 94 40.33 -2.29 -1.69
C ILE A 94 38.92 -2.47 -1.12
N ALA A 95 38.25 -3.59 -1.41
CA ALA A 95 36.91 -3.84 -0.90
C ALA A 95 36.89 -4.01 0.63
N HIS A 96 37.91 -4.68 1.18
CA HIS A 96 38.05 -4.88 2.62
C HIS A 96 38.31 -3.58 3.38
N GLU A 97 39.27 -2.77 2.94
CA GLU A 97 39.55 -1.46 3.55
C GLU A 97 38.30 -0.56 3.60
N ARG A 98 37.48 -0.62 2.54
CA ARG A 98 36.24 0.16 2.46
C ARG A 98 35.15 -0.34 3.41
N LEU A 99 35.01 -1.66 3.55
CA LEU A 99 34.12 -2.25 4.55
C LEU A 99 34.48 -1.79 5.96
N GLU A 100 35.76 -1.88 6.32
CA GLU A 100 36.24 -1.43 7.63
C GLU A 100 36.00 0.07 7.84
N ALA A 101 36.26 0.90 6.82
CA ALA A 101 36.04 2.35 6.88
C ALA A 101 34.56 2.76 7.01
N LEU A 102 33.62 1.86 6.71
CA LEU A 102 32.18 2.10 6.79
C LEU A 102 31.53 1.52 8.05
N GLU A 103 32.10 0.50 8.68
CA GLU A 103 31.48 -0.24 9.79
C GLU A 103 30.92 0.67 10.90
N ASP A 104 31.73 1.63 11.34
CA ASP A 104 31.37 2.58 12.41
C ASP A 104 30.47 3.74 11.93
N LYS A 105 30.32 3.91 10.62
CA LYS A 105 29.47 4.95 10.01
C LYS A 105 28.07 4.45 9.68
N LEU A 106 27.85 3.13 9.73
CA LEU A 106 26.56 2.52 9.45
C LEU A 106 25.51 3.04 10.42
N ALA A 107 24.47 3.66 9.86
CA ALA A 107 23.24 3.87 10.59
C ALA A 107 22.53 2.52 10.77
N ARG A 108 21.89 2.32 11.93
CA ARG A 108 21.26 1.05 12.29
C ARG A 108 19.82 1.27 12.75
N LEU A 109 18.91 0.50 12.18
CA LEU A 109 17.49 0.48 12.56
C LEU A 109 17.18 -0.86 13.21
N VAL A 110 16.72 -0.81 14.46
CA VAL A 110 16.25 -1.97 15.22
C VAL A 110 14.73 -1.96 15.20
N VAL A 111 14.10 -3.04 14.75
CA VAL A 111 12.64 -3.19 14.82
C VAL A 111 12.31 -4.25 15.87
N VAL A 112 11.53 -3.89 16.87
CA VAL A 112 11.09 -4.80 17.95
C VAL A 112 9.57 -4.84 18.05
N LEU A 113 9.06 -5.96 18.53
CA LEU A 113 7.65 -6.11 18.88
C LEU A 113 7.41 -5.60 20.30
N GLY A 114 6.41 -4.73 20.45
CA GLY A 114 5.91 -4.34 21.76
C GLY A 114 5.18 -5.49 22.49
N PRO A 115 4.87 -5.32 23.79
CA PRO A 115 4.12 -6.32 24.54
C PRO A 115 2.77 -6.66 23.87
N GLY A 116 2.51 -7.95 23.66
CA GLY A 116 1.26 -8.42 23.02
C GLY A 116 1.15 -8.11 21.52
N ALA A 117 2.22 -7.63 20.87
CA ALA A 117 2.16 -7.25 19.46
C ALA A 117 2.12 -8.44 18.50
N ARG A 118 2.66 -9.59 18.91
CA ARG A 118 2.70 -10.79 18.07
C ARG A 118 1.30 -11.25 17.68
N ALA A 119 1.06 -11.39 16.38
CA ALA A 119 -0.21 -11.86 15.82
C ALA A 119 0.01 -12.95 14.77
N ALA A 120 -1.02 -13.77 14.52
CA ALA A 120 -0.99 -14.77 13.45
C ALA A 120 -0.97 -14.08 12.08
N GLY A 121 -0.21 -14.64 11.13
CA GLY A 121 -0.06 -14.06 9.80
C GLY A 121 0.63 -12.69 9.78
N MET A 122 1.34 -12.31 10.85
CA MET A 122 2.01 -11.01 10.92
C MET A 122 3.18 -10.94 9.94
N VAL A 123 3.21 -9.88 9.14
CA VAL A 123 4.32 -9.52 8.25
C VAL A 123 4.80 -8.13 8.64
N ILE A 124 6.12 -7.99 8.82
CA ILE A 124 6.75 -6.70 9.11
C ILE A 124 7.67 -6.39 7.94
N GLU A 125 7.55 -5.18 7.42
CA GLU A 125 8.32 -4.68 6.30
C GLU A 125 9.06 -3.41 6.69
N ARG A 126 10.26 -3.25 6.13
CA ARG A 126 11.03 -2.00 6.14
C ARG A 126 11.27 -1.60 4.69
N ASP A 127 10.77 -0.43 4.31
CA ASP A 127 10.85 0.12 2.95
C ASP A 127 10.27 -0.81 1.88
N GLY A 128 9.23 -1.57 2.25
CA GLY A 128 8.58 -2.56 1.39
C GLY A 128 9.29 -3.91 1.30
N ALA A 129 10.45 -4.09 1.96
CA ALA A 129 11.13 -5.37 2.06
C ALA A 129 10.75 -6.08 3.38
N PRO A 130 10.38 -7.38 3.36
CA PRO A 130 10.03 -8.10 4.56
C PRO A 130 11.25 -8.28 5.48
N ILE A 131 11.04 -8.05 6.78
CA ILE A 131 12.00 -8.36 7.84
C ILE A 131 11.72 -9.78 8.33
N ALA A 132 12.72 -10.64 8.25
CA ALA A 132 12.64 -11.98 8.80
C ALA A 132 12.40 -11.91 10.31
N GLU A 133 11.51 -12.76 10.83
CA GLU A 133 11.15 -12.76 12.24
C GLU A 133 12.36 -12.95 13.16
N ALA A 134 13.32 -13.78 12.74
CA ALA A 134 14.56 -14.05 13.46
C ALA A 134 15.49 -12.83 13.57
N SER A 135 15.30 -11.81 12.72
CA SER A 135 16.09 -10.57 12.69
C SER A 135 15.43 -9.43 13.48
N LEU A 136 14.25 -9.65 14.07
CA LEU A 136 13.62 -8.67 14.94
C LEU A 136 14.44 -8.50 16.23
N GLY A 137 14.77 -7.26 16.57
CA GLY A 137 15.68 -6.92 17.66
C GLY A 137 17.15 -6.77 17.27
N ASP A 138 17.55 -7.24 16.08
CA ASP A 138 18.91 -7.06 15.60
C ASP A 138 19.12 -5.64 15.02
N PRO A 139 20.29 -5.02 15.25
CA PRO A 139 20.62 -3.71 14.70
C PRO A 139 21.02 -3.82 13.23
N ALA A 140 20.02 -3.85 12.35
CA ALA A 140 20.20 -3.95 10.91
C ALA A 140 20.73 -2.63 10.31
N PRO A 141 21.82 -2.66 9.53
CA PRO A 141 22.27 -1.48 8.79
C PRO A 141 21.18 -0.95 7.85
N VAL A 142 21.07 0.38 7.80
CA VAL A 142 20.20 1.14 6.90
C VAL A 142 20.96 2.34 6.33
N ASP A 143 20.56 2.79 5.15
CA ASP A 143 21.07 4.05 4.62
C ASP A 143 20.54 5.22 5.44
N PRO A 144 21.27 6.33 5.61
CA PRO A 144 20.72 7.53 6.23
C PRO A 144 19.56 8.08 5.42
N GLY A 145 18.47 8.50 6.08
CA GLY A 145 17.27 8.99 5.39
C GLY A 145 15.97 8.64 6.10
N GLU A 146 14.87 8.67 5.36
CA GLU A 146 13.57 8.26 5.84
C GLU A 146 13.33 6.79 5.55
N HIS A 147 12.94 6.04 6.59
CA HIS A 147 12.54 4.64 6.49
C HIS A 147 11.09 4.48 6.91
N VAL A 148 10.38 3.63 6.19
CA VAL A 148 8.99 3.30 6.48
C VAL A 148 8.93 1.88 7.03
N VAL A 149 8.43 1.74 8.26
CA VAL A 149 8.16 0.43 8.87
C VAL A 149 6.66 0.19 8.82
N VAL A 150 6.26 -0.95 8.24
CA VAL A 150 4.87 -1.38 8.13
C VAL A 150 4.74 -2.73 8.82
N ALA A 151 3.69 -2.90 9.62
CA ALA A 151 3.31 -4.20 10.16
C ALA A 151 1.84 -4.49 9.81
N THR A 152 1.61 -5.65 9.20
CA THR A 152 0.28 -6.14 8.82
C THR A 152 0.04 -7.48 9.51
N ALA A 153 -1.23 -7.83 9.74
CA ALA A 153 -1.63 -9.14 10.23
C ALA A 153 -3.09 -9.41 9.86
N ASP A 154 -3.48 -10.68 9.84
CA ASP A 154 -4.83 -11.09 9.48
C ASP A 154 -5.88 -10.51 10.43
N GLY A 155 -6.90 -9.87 9.87
CA GLY A 155 -7.98 -9.27 10.66
C GLY A 155 -7.52 -8.11 11.56
N LYS A 156 -6.40 -7.47 11.24
CA LYS A 156 -5.85 -6.31 11.97
C LYS A 156 -5.70 -5.09 11.07
N GLU A 157 -5.79 -3.89 11.65
CA GLU A 157 -5.42 -2.66 10.96
C GLU A 157 -3.90 -2.59 10.83
N PRO A 158 -3.37 -2.18 9.65
CA PRO A 158 -1.93 -2.08 9.46
C PRO A 158 -1.34 -0.95 10.30
N PHE A 159 -0.23 -1.23 10.97
CA PHE A 159 0.60 -0.20 11.58
C PHE A 159 1.59 0.32 10.53
N ARG A 160 1.75 1.64 10.47
CA ARG A 160 2.73 2.30 9.60
C ARG A 160 3.37 3.45 10.34
N THR A 161 4.69 3.50 10.33
CA THR A 161 5.46 4.61 10.89
C THR A 161 6.60 5.00 9.95
N THR A 162 6.91 6.29 9.91
CA THR A 162 8.07 6.83 9.20
C THR A 162 9.09 7.31 10.21
N VAL A 163 10.34 6.91 10.04
CA VAL A 163 11.44 7.22 10.94
C VAL A 163 12.58 7.83 10.15
N ARG A 164 13.09 8.97 10.60
CA ARG A 164 14.27 9.59 10.01
C ARG A 164 15.52 9.13 10.77
N VAL A 165 16.44 8.51 10.05
CA VAL A 165 17.69 7.97 10.59
C VAL A 165 18.85 8.84 10.12
N ALA A 166 19.58 9.41 11.07
CA ALA A 166 20.78 10.20 10.79
C ALA A 166 22.01 9.27 10.54
N PRO A 167 23.06 9.75 9.85
CA PRO A 167 24.30 8.98 9.67
C PRO A 167 24.88 8.49 11.01
N GLY A 168 25.30 7.22 11.07
CA GLY A 168 25.82 6.57 12.27
C GLY A 168 24.83 6.41 13.44
N ALA A 169 23.57 6.85 13.29
CA ALA A 169 22.59 6.76 14.36
C ALA A 169 22.09 5.33 14.56
N ARG A 170 21.72 5.01 15.81
CA ARG A 170 20.98 3.80 16.15
C ARG A 170 19.58 4.17 16.61
N ILE A 171 18.56 3.74 15.87
CA ILE A 171 17.16 4.02 16.18
C ILE A 171 16.41 2.71 16.42
N THR A 172 15.52 2.70 17.40
CA THR A 172 14.66 1.55 17.71
C THR A 172 13.20 1.91 17.44
N VAL A 173 12.53 1.08 16.63
CA VAL A 173 11.11 1.17 16.31
C VAL A 173 10.38 0.06 17.04
N VAL A 174 9.41 0.44 17.87
CA VAL A 174 8.55 -0.52 18.58
C VAL A 174 7.24 -0.64 17.80
N VAL A 175 6.97 -1.83 17.26
CA VAL A 175 5.70 -2.15 16.62
C VAL A 175 4.68 -2.50 17.72
N PRO A 176 3.60 -1.73 17.89
CA PRO A 176 2.61 -1.98 18.93
C PRO A 176 1.68 -3.14 18.56
N ALA A 177 0.83 -3.56 19.52
CA ALA A 177 -0.25 -4.48 19.23
C ALA A 177 -1.28 -3.87 18.28
N LEU A 178 -1.50 -4.56 17.15
CA LEU A 178 -2.39 -4.06 16.10
C LEU A 178 -3.86 -4.11 16.54
N ALA A 179 -4.58 -3.03 16.25
CA ALA A 179 -6.02 -2.96 16.46
C ALA A 179 -6.76 -3.96 15.54
N PRO A 180 -7.86 -4.58 15.99
CA PRO A 180 -8.70 -5.40 15.11
C PRO A 180 -9.19 -4.59 13.90
N SER A 181 -9.09 -5.15 12.68
CA SER A 181 -9.65 -4.52 11.50
C SER A 181 -11.17 -4.48 11.66
N ARG A 182 -11.71 -3.26 11.73
CA ARG A 182 -13.15 -3.09 11.59
C ARG A 182 -13.45 -3.19 10.10
N GLY A 183 -13.80 -4.41 9.64
CA GLY A 183 -14.46 -4.57 8.35
C GLY A 183 -15.67 -3.62 8.23
N PRO A 184 -16.17 -3.33 7.02
CA PRO A 184 -17.35 -2.48 6.88
C PRO A 184 -18.45 -3.06 7.78
N SER A 185 -18.87 -2.28 8.79
CA SER A 185 -19.83 -2.75 9.79
C SER A 185 -21.03 -3.36 9.06
N GLY A 186 -21.59 -4.48 9.54
CA GLY A 186 -22.79 -5.07 8.93
C GLY A 186 -23.91 -4.04 8.72
N ALA A 187 -23.95 -2.99 9.55
CA ALA A 187 -24.82 -1.82 9.39
C ALA A 187 -24.59 -1.00 8.11
N ARG A 188 -23.35 -0.84 7.63
CA ARG A 188 -23.03 -0.18 6.34
C ARG A 188 -23.46 -1.03 5.14
N ILE A 189 -23.21 -2.34 5.20
CA ILE A 189 -23.68 -3.27 4.15
C ILE A 189 -25.21 -3.26 4.11
N ALA A 190 -25.87 -3.38 5.27
CA ALA A 190 -27.32 -3.28 5.38
C ALA A 190 -27.84 -1.93 4.86
N ALA A 191 -27.19 -0.81 5.19
CA ALA A 191 -27.58 0.51 4.70
C ALA A 191 -27.56 0.60 3.17
N HIS A 192 -26.53 0.06 2.51
CA HIS A 192 -26.43 0.04 1.05
C HIS A 192 -27.47 -0.88 0.39
N VAL A 193 -27.71 -2.07 0.95
CA VAL A 193 -28.72 -3.00 0.42
C VAL A 193 -30.13 -2.40 0.57
N THR A 194 -30.46 -1.83 1.73
CA THR A 194 -31.75 -1.18 1.96
C THR A 194 -31.92 0.08 1.08
N ALA A 195 -30.85 0.85 0.85
CA ALA A 195 -30.90 1.99 -0.07
C ALA A 195 -31.20 1.57 -1.51
N GLY A 196 -30.58 0.49 -2.00
CA GLY A 196 -30.87 -0.06 -3.32
C GLY A 196 -32.32 -0.51 -3.46
N LEU A 197 -32.84 -1.22 -2.44
CA LEU A 197 -34.24 -1.66 -2.44
C LEU A 197 -35.23 -0.47 -2.43
N SER A 198 -34.94 0.58 -1.66
CA SER A 198 -35.74 1.81 -1.66
C SER A 198 -35.79 2.49 -3.03
N ALA A 199 -34.66 2.57 -3.73
CA ALA A 199 -34.60 3.19 -5.05
C ALA A 199 -35.48 2.45 -6.08
N VAL A 200 -35.45 1.11 -6.06
CA VAL A 200 -36.30 0.28 -6.94
C VAL A 200 -37.78 0.48 -6.60
N ALA A 201 -38.15 0.47 -5.32
CA ALA A 201 -39.54 0.65 -4.90
C ALA A 201 -40.09 2.05 -5.27
N LEU A 202 -39.30 3.11 -5.06
CA LEU A 202 -39.68 4.47 -5.44
C LEU A 202 -39.77 4.63 -6.96
N GLY A 203 -38.86 4.02 -7.73
CA GLY A 203 -38.90 4.03 -9.19
C GLY A 203 -40.13 3.34 -9.76
N ALA A 204 -40.47 2.15 -9.24
CA ALA A 204 -41.69 1.45 -9.61
C ALA A 204 -42.95 2.26 -9.25
N GLY A 205 -42.98 2.84 -8.05
CA GLY A 205 -44.11 3.67 -7.61
C GLY A 205 -44.32 4.92 -8.45
N ALA A 206 -43.25 5.62 -8.82
CA ALA A 206 -43.32 6.76 -9.73
C ALA A 206 -43.84 6.35 -11.12
N PHE A 207 -43.36 5.23 -11.68
CA PHE A 207 -43.81 4.72 -12.97
C PHE A 207 -45.31 4.39 -12.97
N PHE A 208 -45.77 3.62 -11.99
CA PHE A 208 -47.19 3.26 -11.88
C PHE A 208 -48.06 4.47 -11.53
N GLY A 209 -47.54 5.43 -10.77
CA GLY A 209 -48.23 6.71 -10.50
C GLY A 209 -48.46 7.53 -11.76
N ILE A 210 -47.45 7.69 -12.61
CA ILE A 210 -47.58 8.37 -13.91
C ILE A 210 -48.56 7.61 -14.81
N ARG A 211 -48.46 6.27 -14.88
CA ARG A 211 -49.40 5.45 -15.66
C ARG A 211 -50.84 5.59 -15.18
N ALA A 212 -51.06 5.66 -13.87
CA ALA A 212 -52.38 5.89 -13.30
C ALA A 212 -52.97 7.24 -13.74
N LEU A 213 -52.18 8.32 -13.70
CA LEU A 213 -52.61 9.65 -14.14
C LEU A 213 -52.95 9.68 -15.64
N VAL A 214 -52.14 9.03 -16.48
CA VAL A 214 -52.41 8.92 -17.92
C VAL A 214 -53.72 8.18 -18.16
N LYS A 215 -53.91 7.02 -17.50
CA LYS A 215 -55.12 6.21 -17.63
C LYS A 215 -56.36 6.90 -17.08
N GLU A 216 -56.22 7.69 -16.02
CA GLU A 216 -57.31 8.52 -15.49
C GLU A 216 -57.74 9.60 -16.49
N ASN A 217 -56.78 10.26 -17.16
CA ASN A 217 -57.09 11.24 -18.21
C ASN A 217 -57.77 10.59 -19.42
N GLU A 218 -57.29 9.41 -19.86
CA GLU A 218 -57.94 8.62 -20.92
C GLU A 218 -59.37 8.24 -20.53
N ALA A 219 -59.59 7.76 -19.30
CA ALA A 219 -60.90 7.40 -18.80
C ALA A 219 -61.85 8.61 -18.70
N ARG A 220 -61.36 9.79 -18.27
CA ARG A 220 -62.14 11.04 -18.23
C ARG A 220 -62.55 11.53 -19.61
N ALA A 221 -61.80 11.19 -20.66
CA ALA A 221 -62.15 11.52 -22.04
C ALA A 221 -63.24 10.59 -22.62
N GLN A 222 -63.36 9.36 -22.09
CA GLN A 222 -64.23 8.32 -22.63
C GLN A 222 -65.49 8.05 -21.78
N CYS A 223 -65.44 8.31 -20.47
CA CYS A 223 -66.53 8.03 -19.53
C CYS A 223 -67.16 9.32 -18.99
N GLN A 224 -68.47 9.30 -18.75
CA GLN A 224 -69.19 10.38 -18.07
C GLN A 224 -69.31 10.05 -16.58
N GLY A 225 -68.39 10.57 -15.79
CA GLY A 225 -68.33 10.29 -14.35
C GLY A 225 -68.05 8.81 -14.09
N SER A 226 -69.03 8.09 -13.53
CA SER A 226 -68.91 6.65 -13.21
C SER A 226 -69.49 5.73 -14.29
N VAL A 227 -70.00 6.27 -15.40
CA VAL A 227 -70.63 5.49 -16.48
C VAL A 227 -69.74 5.50 -17.72
N CYS A 228 -69.33 4.32 -18.16
CA CYS A 228 -68.53 4.13 -19.37
C CYS A 228 -69.39 3.51 -20.49
N PRO A 229 -69.18 3.91 -21.76
CA PRO A 229 -70.03 3.50 -22.87
C PRO A 229 -69.80 2.04 -23.32
N ASP A 230 -68.62 1.48 -23.07
CA ASP A 230 -68.23 0.15 -23.52
C ASP A 230 -67.22 -0.50 -22.56
N ALA A 231 -66.97 -1.80 -22.77
CA ALA A 231 -66.07 -2.60 -21.93
C ALA A 231 -64.59 -2.20 -22.05
N ALA A 232 -64.15 -1.65 -23.18
CA ALA A 232 -62.77 -1.19 -23.36
C ALA A 232 -62.53 0.08 -22.54
N SER A 233 -63.45 1.04 -22.60
CA SER A 233 -63.42 2.26 -21.79
C SER A 233 -63.44 1.95 -20.28
N PHE A 234 -64.21 0.94 -19.86
CA PHE A 234 -64.17 0.44 -18.48
C PHE A 234 -62.82 -0.20 -18.12
N GLY A 235 -62.22 -0.97 -19.03
CA GLY A 235 -60.90 -1.57 -18.85
C GLY A 235 -59.80 -0.53 -18.60
N VAL A 236 -59.82 0.59 -19.32
CA VAL A 236 -58.89 1.73 -19.11
C VAL A 236 -59.00 2.31 -17.70
N ALA A 237 -60.22 2.49 -17.20
CA ALA A 237 -60.45 2.99 -15.85
C ALA A 237 -59.96 2.00 -14.77
N GLU A 238 -60.18 0.70 -14.98
CA GLU A 238 -59.74 -0.33 -14.03
C GLU A 238 -58.23 -0.54 -14.03
N GLU A 239 -57.57 -0.42 -15.20
CA GLU A 239 -56.11 -0.37 -15.32
C GLU A 239 -55.53 0.81 -14.53
N GLY A 240 -56.15 1.99 -14.64
CA GLY A 240 -55.75 3.18 -13.90
C GLY A 240 -55.85 2.98 -12.38
N ARG A 241 -56.95 2.38 -11.90
CA ARG A 241 -57.13 2.05 -10.48
C ARG A 241 -56.12 1.02 -9.99
N THR A 242 -55.83 0.02 -10.81
CA THR A 242 -54.84 -1.01 -10.48
C THR A 242 -53.44 -0.42 -10.39
N ALA A 243 -53.05 0.42 -11.35
CA ALA A 243 -51.79 1.16 -11.34
C ALA A 243 -51.68 2.08 -10.10
N ALA A 244 -52.76 2.79 -9.73
CA ALA A 244 -52.79 3.64 -8.54
C ALA A 244 -52.59 2.86 -7.24
N ARG A 245 -53.20 1.67 -7.11
CA ARG A 245 -53.00 0.78 -5.95
C ARG A 245 -51.54 0.33 -5.84
N ILE A 246 -50.94 -0.08 -6.96
CA ILE A 246 -49.52 -0.48 -7.00
C ILE A 246 -48.62 0.70 -6.62
N ALA A 247 -48.89 1.89 -7.15
CA ALA A 247 -48.13 3.10 -6.85
C ALA A 247 -48.16 3.45 -5.36
N ASN A 248 -49.35 3.45 -4.73
CA ASN A 248 -49.50 3.79 -3.32
C ASN A 248 -48.74 2.82 -2.40
N VAL A 249 -48.82 1.51 -2.67
CA VAL A 249 -48.12 0.48 -1.87
C VAL A 249 -46.60 0.61 -2.02
N THR A 250 -46.11 0.78 -3.25
CA THR A 250 -44.67 0.83 -3.53
C THR A 250 -44.02 2.13 -3.05
N LEU A 251 -44.70 3.28 -3.19
CA LEU A 251 -44.21 4.56 -2.64
C LEU A 251 -44.20 4.54 -1.11
N GLY A 252 -45.24 3.98 -0.47
CA GLY A 252 -45.30 3.86 0.99
C GLY A 252 -44.18 2.96 1.54
N ALA A 253 -44.00 1.77 0.97
CA ALA A 253 -42.93 0.86 1.35
C ALA A 253 -41.54 1.46 1.08
N GLY A 254 -41.36 2.11 -0.07
CA GLY A 254 -40.11 2.78 -0.44
C GLY A 254 -39.71 3.87 0.54
N ALA A 255 -40.66 4.70 0.98
CA ALA A 255 -40.42 5.76 1.96
C ALA A 255 -40.00 5.21 3.34
N ILE A 256 -40.64 4.14 3.83
CA ILE A 256 -40.27 3.51 5.11
C ILE A 256 -38.84 2.95 5.06
N CYS A 257 -38.49 2.25 3.98
CA CYS A 257 -37.14 1.73 3.78
C CYS A 257 -36.10 2.87 3.67
N LEU A 258 -36.46 3.99 3.05
CA LEU A 258 -35.57 5.14 2.89
C LEU A 258 -35.24 5.79 4.26
N VAL A 259 -36.26 6.00 5.09
CA VAL A 259 -36.07 6.53 6.46
C VAL A 259 -35.22 5.58 7.30
N THR A 260 -35.46 4.26 7.19
CA THR A 260 -34.67 3.24 7.90
C THR A 260 -33.21 3.25 7.45
N SER A 261 -32.96 3.30 6.14
CA SER A 261 -31.61 3.38 5.57
C SER A 261 -30.89 4.65 6.02
N ALA A 262 -31.55 5.82 5.97
CA ALA A 262 -30.98 7.08 6.44
C ALA A 262 -30.64 7.05 7.94
N THR A 263 -31.50 6.44 8.76
CA THR A 263 -31.29 6.30 10.21
C THR A 263 -30.09 5.38 10.50
N LEU A 264 -30.01 4.22 9.83
CA LEU A 264 -28.87 3.30 9.97
C LEU A 264 -27.55 3.95 9.53
N TYR A 265 -27.57 4.69 8.42
CA TYR A 265 -26.41 5.43 7.95
C TYR A 265 -25.95 6.47 8.99
N TRP A 266 -26.87 7.26 9.54
CA TRP A 266 -26.55 8.32 10.50
C TRP A 266 -26.04 7.77 11.85
N VAL A 267 -26.66 6.71 12.39
CA VAL A 267 -26.20 6.03 13.61
C VAL A 267 -24.83 5.36 13.41
N SER A 268 -24.56 4.81 12.22
CA SER A 268 -23.25 4.24 11.91
C SER A 268 -22.14 5.28 11.85
N ARG A 269 -22.50 6.55 11.57
CA ARG A 269 -21.58 7.68 11.49
C ARG A 269 -21.38 8.36 12.84
N SER A 270 -22.38 8.36 13.73
CA SER A 270 -22.30 8.99 15.06
C SER A 270 -21.53 8.17 16.09
N LYS A 271 -21.35 6.85 15.88
CA LYS A 271 -20.30 6.07 16.55
C LYS A 271 -18.93 6.34 15.90
N SER A 272 -18.50 7.60 15.87
CA SER A 272 -17.07 7.89 15.90
C SER A 272 -16.57 7.45 17.28
N PRO A 273 -15.62 6.51 17.39
CA PRO A 273 -14.88 6.36 18.64
C PRO A 273 -14.24 7.72 18.94
N SER A 274 -14.32 8.15 20.19
CA SER A 274 -13.44 9.21 20.69
C SER A 274 -12.04 8.95 20.16
N GLU A 275 -11.45 9.92 19.46
CA GLU A 275 -10.01 9.90 19.18
C GLU A 275 -9.30 9.45 20.46
N PRO A 276 -8.37 8.47 20.41
CA PRO A 276 -7.51 8.23 21.55
C PRO A 276 -6.87 9.57 21.89
N ARG A 277 -7.25 10.15 23.04
CA ARG A 277 -6.64 11.39 23.51
C ARG A 277 -5.16 11.05 23.67
N ALA A 278 -4.32 11.65 22.82
CA ALA A 278 -2.89 11.63 23.00
C ALA A 278 -2.62 12.10 24.44
N SER A 279 -2.21 11.18 25.29
CA SER A 279 -1.82 11.48 26.66
C SER A 279 -0.32 11.34 26.72
N ILE A 280 0.34 12.45 27.02
CA ILE A 280 1.77 12.49 27.29
C ILE A 280 1.91 12.29 28.80
N ALA A 281 2.49 11.17 29.21
CA ALA A 281 2.89 10.96 30.59
C ALA A 281 4.38 11.26 30.72
N ILE A 282 4.72 12.17 31.64
CA ILE A 282 6.10 12.48 32.03
C ILE A 282 6.31 11.85 33.40
N ALA A 283 7.21 10.86 33.47
CA ALA A 283 7.58 10.22 34.74
C ALA A 283 9.08 10.40 35.00
N PRO A 284 9.49 10.86 36.19
CA PRO A 284 10.90 10.85 36.58
C PRO A 284 11.33 9.39 36.82
N SER A 285 12.45 8.96 36.21
CA SER A 285 13.09 7.70 36.57
C SER A 285 14.15 7.95 37.65
N ALA A 286 14.14 7.14 38.71
CA ALA A 286 15.14 7.22 39.76
C ALA A 286 16.39 6.44 39.34
N GLY A 287 17.47 7.15 39.03
CA GLY A 287 18.81 6.63 38.73
C GLY A 287 19.87 7.68 39.03
N SER A 288 21.15 7.35 38.82
CA SER A 288 22.31 8.22 39.08
C SER A 288 22.45 9.41 38.10
N GLY A 289 21.34 9.90 37.57
CA GLY A 289 21.23 10.99 36.60
C GLY A 289 19.75 11.34 36.37
N ALA A 290 19.48 12.58 35.98
CA ALA A 290 18.12 13.04 35.66
C ALA A 290 17.76 12.64 34.23
N THR A 291 16.96 11.58 34.08
CA THR A 291 16.43 11.14 32.78
C THR A 291 14.90 11.27 32.78
N LEU A 292 14.34 11.92 31.76
CA LEU A 292 12.90 12.03 31.56
C LEU A 292 12.45 10.97 30.55
N LEU A 293 11.53 10.09 30.95
CA LEU A 293 10.89 9.15 30.03
C LEU A 293 9.63 9.81 29.47
N LEU A 294 9.61 10.01 28.16
CA LEU A 294 8.41 10.46 27.43
C LEU A 294 7.67 9.21 26.93
N GLY A 295 6.54 8.90 27.53
CA GLY A 295 5.67 7.79 27.13
C GLY A 295 4.32 8.30 26.67
N GLY A 296 3.83 7.79 25.54
CA GLY A 296 2.50 8.10 25.02
C GLY A 296 1.91 6.93 24.23
N THR A 297 0.59 6.84 24.23
CA THR A 297 -0.16 6.03 23.25
C THR A 297 -0.56 6.97 22.12
N PHE A 298 -0.01 6.73 20.94
CA PHE A 298 -0.33 7.44 19.70
C PHE A 298 -1.36 6.62 18.91
#